data_AF-A0A953QFR1-F1
#
_entry.id   AF-A0A953QFR1-F1
#
_cell.length_a   1.000
_cell.length_b   1.000
_cell.length_c   1.000
_cell.angle_alpha   90.00
_cell.angle_beta   90.00
_cell.angle_gamma   90.00
#
_symmetry.space_group_name_H-M   'P 1'
#
loop_
_entity.id
_entity.type
_entity.pdbx_description
1 polymer ?
#
loop_
_entity_poly.entity_id
_entity_poly.type
_entity_poly.pdbx_seq_one_letter_code
_entity_poly.pdbx_strand_id
1 'polypeptide(L)'
;MALRILLVFVIATSGIVGQSLQRARPKPNCDWPAERSNSWNSNHRAQSASLPREAEFAEDLAIRYADACCGLHSGDSGHFDGWAAYAQERDRCMASLFQFVARDHRVSVDQVRQSLSDRPKIFDWGVILSFAVLYGLAAYLITHKLCETFWRNRDRLRGVMMTVYVSAITSVVGTGLTGLWSATMENIRLGNGHLSYRLARVPWQHHQPVILVFAMALFWLLAVFRYRAGCSPKRGSEIISAW
;
A
#
# COMPACT_ATOMS: atom_id res chain seq x y z
N MET A 1 -7.53 15.82 -15.84
CA MET A 1 -6.36 15.18 -16.46
C MET A 1 -5.45 14.57 -15.39
N ALA A 2 -4.92 15.34 -14.42
CA ALA A 2 -4.10 14.82 -13.32
C ALA A 2 -4.74 13.67 -12.52
N LEU A 3 -6.03 13.78 -12.16
CA LEU A 3 -6.76 12.70 -11.49
C LEU A 3 -6.85 11.43 -12.35
N ARG A 4 -7.02 11.58 -13.68
CA ARG A 4 -7.05 10.45 -14.62
C ARG A 4 -5.67 9.81 -14.77
N ILE A 5 -4.59 10.59 -14.76
CA ILE A 5 -3.21 10.07 -14.83
C ILE A 5 -2.88 9.28 -13.57
N LEU A 6 -3.25 9.78 -12.39
CA LEU A 6 -2.99 9.11 -11.11
C LEU A 6 -3.82 7.82 -10.99
N LEU A 7 -5.08 7.85 -11.43
CA LEU A 7 -5.94 6.67 -11.50
C LEU A 7 -5.41 5.63 -12.50
N VAL A 8 -4.99 6.05 -13.69
CA VAL A 8 -4.39 5.17 -14.70
C VAL A 8 -3.06 4.60 -14.23
N PHE A 9 -2.23 5.36 -13.53
CA PHE A 9 -0.96 4.86 -13.00
C PHE A 9 -1.17 3.81 -11.90
N VAL A 10 -2.13 4.03 -10.99
CA VAL A 10 -2.51 3.06 -9.95
C VAL A 10 -3.15 1.81 -10.58
N ILE A 11 -4.04 1.97 -11.55
CA ILE A 11 -4.69 0.85 -12.24
C ILE A 11 -3.67 0.05 -13.06
N ALA A 12 -2.80 0.72 -13.84
CA ALA A 12 -1.79 0.07 -14.66
C ALA A 12 -0.77 -0.70 -13.81
N THR A 13 -0.32 -0.13 -12.68
CA THR A 13 0.57 -0.83 -11.75
C THR A 13 -0.12 -2.01 -11.07
N SER A 14 -1.42 -1.91 -10.75
CA SER A 14 -2.19 -3.04 -10.20
C SER A 14 -2.46 -4.17 -11.21
N GLY A 15 -2.71 -3.83 -12.49
CA GLY A 15 -3.02 -4.79 -13.55
C GLY A 15 -1.81 -5.56 -14.08
N ILE A 16 -0.63 -4.93 -14.16
CA ILE A 16 0.59 -5.56 -14.67
C ILE A 16 1.16 -6.59 -13.67
N VAL A 17 1.00 -6.35 -12.37
CA VAL A 17 1.56 -7.23 -11.33
C VAL A 17 0.72 -8.50 -11.12
N GLY A 18 -0.60 -8.44 -11.30
CA GLY A 18 -1.47 -9.62 -11.20
C GLY A 18 -1.14 -10.72 -12.22
N GLN A 19 -0.51 -10.37 -13.35
CA GLN A 19 -0.24 -11.31 -14.44
C GLN A 19 1.19 -11.89 -14.44
N SER A 20 2.13 -11.31 -13.68
CA SER A 20 3.56 -11.53 -13.94
C SER A 20 4.26 -12.65 -13.15
N LEU A 21 3.60 -13.37 -12.23
CA LEU A 21 4.28 -14.39 -11.39
C LEU A 21 3.50 -15.70 -11.16
N GLN A 22 2.54 -16.03 -12.02
CA GLN A 22 2.00 -17.40 -12.14
C GLN A 22 2.83 -18.20 -13.16
N ARG A 23 4.16 -18.30 -12.98
CA ARG A 23 4.83 -19.49 -13.51
C ARG A 23 4.29 -20.66 -12.72
N ALA A 24 3.80 -21.69 -13.41
CA ALA A 24 3.26 -22.94 -12.86
C ALA A 24 4.19 -23.48 -11.77
N ARG A 25 3.99 -23.03 -10.53
CA ARG A 25 4.67 -23.60 -9.37
C ARG A 25 3.94 -24.90 -9.04
N PRO A 26 4.68 -25.97 -8.69
CA PRO A 26 4.08 -27.17 -8.12
C PRO A 26 3.12 -26.78 -7.00
N LYS A 27 2.05 -27.57 -6.84
CA LYS A 27 1.05 -27.35 -5.78
C LYS A 27 1.78 -27.12 -4.45
N PRO A 28 1.52 -26.01 -3.74
CA PRO A 28 2.19 -25.73 -2.49
C PRO A 28 1.80 -26.81 -1.48
N ASN A 29 2.78 -27.56 -0.99
CA ASN A 29 2.61 -28.48 0.14
C ASN A 29 2.91 -27.73 1.43
N CYS A 30 2.36 -28.21 2.54
CA CYS A 30 2.67 -27.68 3.87
C CYS A 30 4.02 -28.18 4.41
N ASP A 31 5.07 -28.06 3.60
CA ASP A 31 6.41 -28.54 3.92
C ASP A 31 7.45 -27.47 3.63
N TRP A 32 8.46 -27.36 4.48
CA TRP A 32 9.56 -26.43 4.22
C TRP A 32 10.34 -26.86 2.96
N PRO A 33 10.56 -25.99 1.97
CA PRO A 33 11.22 -26.38 0.73
C PRO A 33 12.66 -26.86 0.95
N ALA A 34 12.97 -28.06 0.47
CA ALA A 34 14.30 -28.67 0.60
C ALA A 34 15.41 -27.85 -0.09
N GLU A 35 15.07 -27.10 -1.15
CA GLU A 35 16.00 -26.21 -1.85
C GLU A 35 16.53 -25.09 -0.94
N ARG A 36 15.72 -24.63 0.03
CA ARG A 36 16.18 -23.68 1.06
C ARG A 36 16.99 -24.36 2.15
N SER A 37 16.62 -25.57 2.58
CA SER A 37 17.41 -26.30 3.59
C SER A 37 18.78 -26.71 3.08
N ASN A 38 18.92 -27.03 1.79
CA ASN A 38 20.19 -27.46 1.18
C ASN A 38 21.14 -26.29 0.86
N SER A 39 20.64 -25.04 0.88
CA SER A 39 21.47 -23.83 0.74
C SER A 39 22.47 -23.62 1.89
N TRP A 40 22.35 -24.40 2.96
CA TRP A 40 23.27 -24.43 4.10
C TRP A 40 24.71 -24.86 3.72
N ASN A 41 24.89 -25.52 2.57
CA ASN A 41 26.18 -26.10 2.13
C ASN A 41 26.90 -25.35 1.00
N SER A 42 26.44 -24.16 0.60
CA SER A 42 27.17 -23.35 -0.40
C SER A 42 27.46 -21.96 0.16
N ASN A 43 28.74 -21.60 0.09
CA ASN A 43 29.40 -20.52 0.82
C ASN A 43 28.93 -19.09 0.45
N HIS A 44 27.75 -18.89 -0.16
CA HIS A 44 27.34 -17.60 -0.73
C HIS A 44 25.88 -17.24 -0.41
N ARG A 45 25.70 -16.13 0.33
CA ARG A 45 24.48 -15.31 0.52
C ARG A 45 23.24 -15.88 1.24
N ALA A 46 23.19 -17.18 1.57
CA ALA A 46 22.10 -17.76 2.36
C ALA A 46 22.35 -17.76 3.89
N GLN A 47 23.48 -17.22 4.38
CA GLN A 47 23.68 -16.99 5.81
C GLN A 47 22.73 -15.90 6.31
N SER A 48 21.73 -16.33 7.09
CA SER A 48 20.73 -15.57 7.84
C SER A 48 19.73 -14.76 7.03
N ALA A 49 18.71 -15.43 6.47
CA ALA A 49 17.42 -14.73 6.42
C ALA A 49 17.04 -14.42 7.87
N SER A 50 16.75 -13.15 8.18
CA SER A 50 16.39 -12.76 9.55
C SER A 50 15.13 -13.52 9.97
N LEU A 51 14.99 -13.80 11.27
CA LEU A 51 13.81 -14.45 11.84
C LEU A 51 12.47 -13.89 11.28
N PRO A 52 12.27 -12.56 11.18
CA PRO A 52 11.07 -11.99 10.54
C PRO A 52 10.85 -12.45 9.10
N ARG A 53 11.91 -12.52 8.28
CA ARG A 53 11.80 -12.90 6.86
C ARG A 53 11.42 -14.38 6.70
N GLU A 54 11.92 -15.24 7.59
CA GLU A 54 11.55 -16.66 7.57
C GLU A 54 10.15 -16.90 8.11
N ALA A 55 9.74 -16.16 9.15
CA ALA A 55 8.37 -16.16 9.65
C ALA A 55 7.38 -15.70 8.56
N GLU A 56 7.67 -14.60 7.85
CA GLU A 56 6.86 -14.11 6.72
C GLU A 56 6.75 -15.14 5.60
N PHE A 57 7.84 -15.87 5.32
CA PHE A 57 7.82 -16.91 4.30
C PHE A 57 6.99 -18.13 4.73
N ALA A 58 7.12 -18.57 5.98
CA ALA A 58 6.29 -19.64 6.54
C ALA A 58 4.79 -19.27 6.47
N GLU A 59 4.44 -18.02 6.83
CA GLU A 59 3.09 -17.51 6.71
C GLU A 59 2.60 -17.49 5.25
N ASP A 60 3.43 -17.02 4.31
CA ASP A 60 3.08 -17.01 2.88
C ASP A 60 2.84 -18.42 2.34
N LEU A 61 3.65 -19.40 2.73
CA LEU A 61 3.50 -20.79 2.33
C LEU A 61 2.21 -21.40 2.90
N ALA A 62 1.90 -21.14 4.18
CA ALA A 62 0.65 -21.59 4.80
C ALA A 62 -0.59 -21.01 4.13
N ILE A 63 -0.56 -19.72 3.76
CA ILE A 63 -1.64 -19.07 3.01
C ILE A 63 -1.80 -19.70 1.63
N ARG A 64 -0.71 -19.91 0.88
CA ARG A 64 -0.77 -20.54 -0.45
C ARG A 64 -1.29 -21.98 -0.38
N TYR A 65 -0.89 -22.73 0.65
CA TYR A 65 -1.41 -24.07 0.92
C TYR A 65 -2.92 -24.03 1.15
N ALA A 66 -3.38 -23.14 2.05
CA ALA A 66 -4.80 -22.98 2.34
C ALA A 66 -5.62 -22.52 1.12
N ASP A 67 -5.08 -21.59 0.32
CA ASP A 67 -5.70 -21.11 -0.92
C ASP A 67 -5.84 -22.26 -1.94
N ALA A 68 -4.84 -23.14 -2.04
CA ALA A 68 -4.86 -24.28 -2.95
C ALA A 68 -5.76 -25.43 -2.47
N CYS A 69 -5.75 -25.77 -1.17
CA CYS A 69 -6.53 -26.89 -0.63
C CYS A 69 -7.99 -26.54 -0.42
N CYS A 70 -8.26 -25.32 0.06
CA CYS A 70 -9.46 -25.04 0.83
C CYS A 70 -9.98 -23.61 0.57
N GLY A 71 -9.47 -22.92 -0.46
CA GLY A 71 -9.86 -21.57 -0.84
C GLY A 71 -11.05 -21.54 -1.81
N LEU A 72 -11.64 -20.36 -2.02
CA LEU A 72 -12.78 -20.15 -2.93
C LEU A 72 -12.52 -20.60 -4.39
N HIS A 73 -11.26 -20.65 -4.80
CA HIS A 73 -10.83 -21.03 -6.14
C HIS A 73 -9.92 -22.28 -6.12
N SER A 74 -10.07 -23.16 -5.12
CA SER A 74 -9.27 -24.38 -4.95
C SER A 74 -9.36 -25.36 -6.13
N GLY A 75 -10.35 -25.19 -7.02
CA GLY A 75 -10.52 -25.99 -8.23
C GLY A 75 -10.57 -27.49 -7.92
N ASP A 76 -9.92 -28.31 -8.74
CA ASP A 76 -9.86 -29.77 -8.59
C ASP A 76 -9.06 -30.27 -7.36
N SER A 77 -8.49 -29.37 -6.54
CA SER A 77 -7.61 -29.71 -5.41
C SER A 77 -8.31 -29.81 -4.05
N GLY A 78 -9.55 -29.33 -3.95
CA GLY A 78 -10.33 -29.43 -2.72
C GLY A 78 -11.61 -28.60 -2.76
N HIS A 79 -12.46 -28.78 -1.75
CA HIS A 79 -13.77 -28.15 -1.64
C HIS A 79 -13.72 -27.01 -0.62
N PHE A 80 -14.28 -25.84 -0.96
CA PHE A 80 -14.39 -24.74 -0.02
C PHE A 80 -15.48 -25.06 1.03
N ASP A 81 -15.05 -25.54 2.19
CA ASP A 81 -15.92 -25.88 3.34
C ASP A 81 -16.22 -24.68 4.25
N GLY A 82 -15.98 -23.46 3.75
CA GLY A 82 -16.20 -22.22 4.48
C GLY A 82 -14.94 -21.63 5.11
N TRP A 83 -15.06 -20.37 5.55
CA TRP A 83 -13.94 -19.60 6.09
C TRP A 83 -13.32 -20.18 7.36
N ALA A 84 -14.10 -20.91 8.16
CA ALA A 84 -13.60 -21.56 9.37
C ALA A 84 -12.65 -22.73 9.04
N ALA A 85 -13.01 -23.58 8.07
CA ALA A 85 -12.16 -24.67 7.60
C ALA A 85 -10.88 -24.14 6.93
N TYR A 86 -11.00 -23.10 6.09
CA TYR A 86 -9.86 -22.41 5.52
C TYR A 86 -8.89 -21.88 6.59
N ALA A 87 -9.42 -21.19 7.61
CA ALA A 87 -8.60 -20.64 8.70
C ALA A 87 -7.92 -21.75 9.50
N GLN A 88 -8.63 -22.84 9.78
CA GLN A 88 -8.11 -23.99 10.50
C GLN A 88 -6.92 -24.63 9.76
N GLU A 89 -7.04 -24.90 8.46
CA GLU A 89 -5.97 -25.53 7.69
C GLU A 89 -4.77 -24.60 7.50
N ARG A 90 -5.01 -23.31 7.29
CA ARG A 90 -3.96 -22.28 7.29
C ARG A 90 -3.20 -22.29 8.62
N ASP A 91 -3.91 -22.25 9.74
CA ASP A 91 -3.29 -22.13 11.07
C ASP A 91 -2.57 -23.40 11.48
N ARG A 92 -3.10 -24.57 11.10
CA ARG A 92 -2.42 -25.86 11.25
C ARG A 92 -1.11 -25.89 10.48
N CYS A 93 -1.14 -25.46 9.22
CA CYS A 93 0.06 -25.43 8.39
C CYS A 93 1.10 -24.45 8.93
N MET A 94 0.65 -23.24 9.27
CA MET A 94 1.48 -22.19 9.84
C MET A 94 2.13 -22.64 11.16
N ALA A 95 1.42 -23.37 12.02
CA ALA A 95 1.97 -23.90 13.26
C ALA A 95 3.12 -24.90 13.01
N SER A 96 2.97 -25.80 12.03
CA SER A 96 4.04 -26.74 11.64
C SER A 96 5.28 -26.01 11.13
N LEU A 97 5.08 -25.05 10.23
CA LEU A 97 6.18 -24.26 9.65
C LEU A 97 6.86 -23.36 10.69
N PHE A 98 6.11 -22.77 11.62
CA PHE A 98 6.72 -21.98 12.71
C PHE A 98 7.50 -22.84 13.68
N GLN A 99 7.10 -24.09 13.94
CA GLN A 99 7.93 -25.02 14.70
C GLN A 99 9.25 -25.33 13.99
N PHE A 100 9.24 -25.46 12.67
CA PHE A 100 10.45 -25.63 11.89
C PHE A 100 11.39 -24.41 12.05
N VAL A 101 10.88 -23.20 11.80
CA VAL A 101 11.65 -21.95 11.93
C VAL A 101 12.16 -21.73 13.36
N ALA A 102 11.33 -22.03 14.37
CA ALA A 102 11.70 -21.93 15.78
C ALA A 102 12.90 -22.82 16.12
N ARG A 103 12.91 -24.08 15.63
CA ARG A 103 14.03 -25.00 15.82
C ARG A 103 15.30 -24.52 15.10
N ASP A 104 15.16 -24.01 13.89
CA ASP A 104 16.28 -23.53 13.08
C ASP A 104 16.97 -22.30 13.72
N HIS A 105 16.17 -21.33 14.17
CA HIS A 105 16.66 -20.10 14.83
C HIS A 105 16.93 -20.25 16.33
N ARG A 106 16.63 -21.41 16.92
CA ARG A 106 16.73 -21.69 18.37
C ARG A 106 15.93 -20.71 19.23
N VAL A 107 14.72 -20.36 18.78
CA VAL A 107 13.79 -19.44 19.45
C VAL A 107 12.48 -20.17 19.75
N SER A 108 11.60 -19.57 20.56
CA SER A 108 10.25 -20.10 20.77
C SER A 108 9.34 -19.80 19.57
N VAL A 109 8.27 -20.60 19.40
CA VAL A 109 7.23 -20.34 18.38
C VAL A 109 6.57 -18.97 18.61
N ASP A 110 6.46 -18.52 19.85
CA ASP A 110 5.92 -17.19 20.16
C ASP A 110 6.86 -16.08 19.68
N GLN A 111 8.17 -16.26 19.78
CA GLN A 111 9.14 -15.33 19.20
C GLN A 111 9.06 -15.30 17.67
N VAL A 112 8.86 -16.45 17.01
CA VAL A 112 8.59 -16.49 15.56
C VAL A 112 7.33 -15.69 15.22
N ARG A 113 6.22 -15.89 15.94
CA ARG A 113 4.98 -15.11 15.73
C ARG A 113 5.18 -13.62 15.95
N GLN A 114 5.86 -13.24 17.03
CA GLN A 114 6.14 -11.84 17.35
C GLN A 114 6.99 -11.18 16.27
N SER A 115 7.94 -11.91 15.68
CA SER A 115 8.80 -11.40 14.61
C SER A 115 8.03 -10.97 13.34
N LEU A 116 6.80 -11.45 13.13
CA LEU A 116 5.92 -10.96 12.05
C LEU A 116 5.53 -9.48 12.22
N SER A 117 5.67 -8.93 13.43
CA SER A 117 5.43 -7.53 13.71
C SER A 117 6.67 -6.66 13.46
N ASP A 118 7.86 -7.26 13.30
CA ASP A 118 9.12 -6.58 12.98
C ASP A 118 9.26 -6.31 11.48
N ARG A 119 8.27 -5.59 10.95
CA ARG A 119 8.21 -5.19 9.54
C ARG A 119 9.31 -4.16 9.21
N PRO A 120 9.98 -4.26 8.05
CA PRO A 120 11.00 -3.30 7.65
C PRO A 120 10.40 -1.90 7.44
N LYS A 121 10.61 -1.01 8.42
CA LYS A 121 10.11 0.38 8.40
C LYS A 121 10.57 1.18 7.18
N ILE A 122 11.74 0.87 6.63
CA ILE A 122 12.27 1.56 5.45
C ILE A 122 11.42 1.32 4.19
N PHE A 123 10.86 0.12 4.06
CA PHE A 123 9.93 -0.20 2.97
C PHE A 123 8.66 0.63 3.12
N ASP A 124 8.12 0.69 4.33
CA ASP A 124 6.93 1.50 4.63
C ASP A 124 7.15 2.97 4.31
N TRP A 125 8.27 3.55 4.77
CA TRP A 125 8.61 4.93 4.42
C TRP A 125 8.77 5.16 2.93
N GLY A 126 9.34 4.21 2.19
CA GLY A 126 9.46 4.27 0.74
C GLY A 126 8.09 4.34 0.04
N VAL A 127 7.15 3.48 0.45
CA VAL A 127 5.78 3.45 -0.08
C VAL A 127 5.02 4.73 0.24
N ILE A 128 5.18 5.25 1.46
CA ILE A 128 4.56 6.50 1.92
C ILE A 128 5.09 7.68 1.11
N LEU A 129 6.40 7.81 1.02
CA LEU A 129 7.04 8.92 0.34
C LEU A 129 6.72 8.91 -1.16
N SER A 130 6.71 7.74 -1.79
CA SER A 130 6.36 7.63 -3.21
C SER A 130 4.94 8.11 -3.48
N PHE A 131 3.98 7.74 -2.62
CA PHE A 131 2.60 8.20 -2.79
C PHE A 131 2.44 9.69 -2.45
N ALA A 132 3.11 10.17 -1.40
CA ALA A 132 3.08 11.57 -1.00
C ALA A 132 3.56 12.49 -2.14
N VAL A 133 4.59 12.08 -2.89
CA VAL A 133 5.06 12.80 -4.09
C VAL A 133 3.99 12.82 -5.18
N LEU A 134 3.35 11.68 -5.48
CA LEU A 134 2.28 11.61 -6.49
C LEU A 134 1.07 12.47 -6.11
N TYR A 135 0.62 12.38 -4.85
CA TYR A 135 -0.46 13.19 -4.33
C TYR A 135 -0.11 14.68 -4.36
N GLY A 136 1.09 15.04 -3.89
CA GLY A 136 1.58 16.42 -3.88
C GLY A 136 1.62 17.03 -5.29
N LEU A 137 2.09 16.28 -6.29
CA LEU A 137 2.06 16.71 -7.69
C LEU A 137 0.63 16.91 -8.20
N ALA A 138 -0.29 15.99 -7.91
CA ALA A 138 -1.69 16.13 -8.32
C ALA A 138 -2.37 17.34 -7.65
N ALA A 139 -2.19 17.50 -6.34
CA ALA A 139 -2.69 18.65 -5.57
C ALA A 139 -2.09 19.97 -6.09
N TYR A 140 -0.80 19.97 -6.45
CA TYR A 140 -0.15 21.10 -7.10
C TYR A 140 -0.83 21.42 -8.45
N LEU A 141 -1.05 20.46 -9.34
CA LEU A 141 -1.72 20.74 -10.62
C LEU A 141 -3.17 21.22 -10.45
N ILE A 142 -3.89 20.67 -9.48
CA ILE A 142 -5.28 21.05 -9.19
C ILE A 142 -5.36 22.48 -8.64
N THR A 143 -4.51 22.83 -7.66
CA THR A 143 -4.47 24.18 -7.09
C THR A 143 -4.06 25.23 -8.11
N HIS A 144 -3.22 24.88 -9.10
CA HIS A 144 -2.94 25.74 -10.25
C HIS A 144 -4.20 26.08 -11.04
N LYS A 145 -4.97 25.04 -11.40
CA LYS A 145 -6.20 25.22 -12.19
C LYS A 145 -7.25 26.01 -11.42
N LEU A 146 -7.38 25.79 -10.11
CA LEU A 146 -8.27 26.57 -9.24
C LEU A 146 -7.88 28.05 -9.21
N CYS A 147 -6.58 28.33 -9.14
CA CYS A 147 -6.04 29.68 -9.23
C CYS A 147 -6.44 30.39 -10.51
N GLU A 148 -6.22 29.76 -11.67
CA GLU A 148 -6.54 30.34 -12.97
C GLU A 148 -8.05 30.56 -13.16
N THR A 149 -8.87 29.62 -12.66
CA THR A 149 -10.31 29.61 -12.92
C THR A 149 -11.11 30.51 -11.97
N PHE A 150 -10.75 30.54 -10.68
CA PHE A 150 -11.57 31.20 -9.66
C PHE A 150 -10.88 32.41 -9.04
N TRP A 151 -9.63 32.23 -8.59
CA TRP A 151 -8.95 33.27 -7.82
C TRP A 151 -8.59 34.50 -8.67
N ARG A 152 -8.29 34.31 -9.96
CA ARG A 152 -7.97 35.40 -10.90
C ARG A 152 -9.19 36.27 -11.26
N ASN A 153 -10.39 35.70 -11.19
CA ASN A 153 -11.65 36.37 -11.55
C ASN A 153 -12.23 37.25 -10.43
N ARG A 154 -11.43 37.59 -9.39
CA ARG A 154 -11.79 38.38 -8.19
C ARG A 154 -12.97 37.87 -7.33
N ASP A 155 -13.60 36.75 -7.69
CA ASP A 155 -14.63 36.11 -6.88
C ASP A 155 -14.02 35.25 -5.76
N ARG A 156 -13.70 35.93 -4.64
CA ARG A 156 -13.06 35.32 -3.47
C ARG A 156 -13.95 34.26 -2.82
N LEU A 157 -15.26 34.49 -2.73
CA LEU A 157 -16.17 33.57 -2.07
C LEU A 157 -16.21 32.24 -2.82
N ARG A 158 -16.39 32.28 -4.14
CA ARG A 158 -16.36 31.07 -4.97
C ARG A 158 -15.00 30.39 -4.96
N GLY A 159 -13.90 31.15 -4.95
CA GLY A 159 -12.54 30.62 -4.81
C GLY A 159 -12.34 29.82 -3.52
N VAL A 160 -12.80 30.34 -2.38
CA VAL A 160 -12.75 29.65 -1.08
C VAL A 160 -13.63 28.39 -1.12
N MET A 161 -14.89 28.51 -1.53
CA MET A 161 -15.83 27.37 -1.55
C MET A 161 -15.30 26.23 -2.43
N MET A 162 -14.81 26.54 -3.63
CA MET A 162 -14.26 25.54 -4.54
C MET A 162 -12.96 24.92 -4.01
N THR A 163 -12.11 25.71 -3.33
CA THR A 163 -10.89 25.19 -2.70
C THR A 163 -11.23 24.19 -1.60
N VAL A 164 -12.19 24.51 -0.72
CA VAL A 164 -12.65 23.61 0.35
C VAL A 164 -13.25 22.33 -0.25
N TYR A 165 -14.21 22.47 -1.17
CA TYR A 165 -14.88 21.35 -1.82
C TYR A 165 -13.90 20.40 -2.53
N VAL A 166 -13.01 20.94 -3.36
CA VAL A 166 -12.02 20.16 -4.11
C VAL A 166 -10.98 19.54 -3.18
N SER A 167 -10.59 20.22 -2.10
CA SER A 167 -9.67 19.65 -1.11
C SER A 167 -10.27 18.43 -0.42
N ALA A 168 -11.56 18.46 -0.07
CA ALA A 168 -12.24 17.34 0.56
C ALA A 168 -12.29 16.13 -0.40
N ILE A 169 -12.74 16.33 -1.65
CA ILE A 169 -12.81 15.26 -2.64
C ILE A 169 -11.42 14.67 -2.94
N THR A 170 -10.44 15.54 -3.19
CA THR A 170 -9.08 15.09 -3.55
C THR A 170 -8.44 14.31 -2.41
N SER A 171 -8.70 14.70 -1.16
CA SER A 171 -8.15 14.03 0.02
C SER A 171 -8.84 12.70 0.31
N VAL A 172 -10.17 12.61 0.15
CA VAL A 172 -10.91 11.33 0.27
C VAL A 172 -10.43 10.34 -0.79
N VAL A 173 -10.37 10.77 -2.06
CA VAL A 173 -9.89 9.92 -3.15
C VAL A 173 -8.42 9.54 -2.95
N GLY A 174 -7.57 10.52 -2.58
CA GLY A 174 -6.16 10.27 -2.30
C GLY A 174 -5.95 9.25 -1.20
N THR A 175 -6.71 9.35 -0.11
CA THR A 175 -6.65 8.42 1.04
C THR A 175 -7.00 7.00 0.61
N GLY A 176 -8.10 6.83 -0.14
CA GLY A 176 -8.49 5.52 -0.70
C GLY A 176 -7.45 4.95 -1.66
N LEU A 177 -6.93 5.77 -2.58
CA LEU A 177 -5.88 5.37 -3.51
C LEU A 177 -4.58 4.99 -2.80
N THR A 178 -4.28 5.59 -1.65
CA THR A 178 -3.08 5.22 -0.90
C THR A 178 -3.21 3.84 -0.25
N GLY A 179 -4.42 3.49 0.20
CA GLY A 179 -4.72 2.13 0.68
C GLY A 179 -4.49 1.10 -0.41
N LEU A 180 -4.97 1.38 -1.63
CA LEU A 180 -4.74 0.53 -2.80
C LEU A 180 -3.26 0.46 -3.17
N TRP A 181 -2.57 1.59 -3.22
CA TRP A 181 -1.12 1.66 -3.49
C TRP A 181 -0.31 0.84 -2.50
N SER A 182 -0.62 0.95 -1.20
CA SER A 182 0.06 0.19 -0.15
C SER A 182 -0.17 -1.30 -0.29
N ALA A 183 -1.39 -1.72 -0.63
CA ALA A 183 -1.70 -3.13 -0.92
C ALA A 183 -0.95 -3.64 -2.15
N THR A 184 -0.89 -2.85 -3.23
CA THR A 184 -0.12 -3.20 -4.43
C THR A 184 1.37 -3.38 -4.11
N MET A 185 1.96 -2.45 -3.37
CA MET A 185 3.38 -2.54 -2.98
C MET A 185 3.65 -3.74 -2.08
N GLU A 186 2.73 -4.06 -1.17
CA GLU A 186 2.86 -5.26 -0.32
C GLU A 186 2.75 -6.55 -1.14
N ASN A 187 1.85 -6.61 -2.13
CA ASN A 187 1.78 -7.74 -3.07
C ASN A 187 3.09 -7.91 -3.86
N ILE A 188 3.69 -6.81 -4.33
CA ILE A 188 4.98 -6.84 -5.03
C ILE A 188 6.08 -7.36 -4.10
N ARG A 189 6.14 -6.88 -2.86
CA ARG A 189 7.15 -7.29 -1.86
C ARG A 189 7.07 -8.78 -1.56
N LEU A 190 5.86 -9.29 -1.38
CA LEU A 190 5.62 -10.69 -1.03
C LEU A 190 5.68 -11.62 -2.26
N GLY A 191 5.55 -11.07 -3.48
CA GLY A 191 5.44 -11.86 -4.70
C GLY A 191 4.23 -12.78 -4.69
N ASN A 192 3.18 -12.39 -3.97
CA ASN A 192 1.90 -13.09 -3.86
C ASN A 192 0.80 -12.07 -4.20
N GLY A 193 -0.15 -12.42 -5.06
CA GLY A 193 -1.27 -11.55 -5.41
C GLY A 193 -2.36 -11.50 -4.34
N HIS A 194 -2.19 -12.22 -3.23
CA HIS A 194 -3.20 -12.41 -2.19
C HIS A 194 -2.65 -12.04 -0.80
N LEU A 195 -3.12 -10.92 -0.25
CA LEU A 195 -2.70 -10.42 1.06
C LEU A 195 -3.42 -11.12 2.22
N SER A 196 -4.61 -11.70 2.01
CA SER A 196 -5.43 -12.31 3.08
C SER A 196 -5.53 -11.36 4.29
N TYR A 197 -5.39 -11.87 5.51
CA TYR A 197 -5.40 -11.08 6.75
C TYR A 197 -4.18 -10.16 6.94
N ARG A 198 -3.12 -10.29 6.12
CA ARG A 198 -1.90 -9.48 6.23
C ARG A 198 -2.15 -8.00 5.91
N LEU A 199 -3.21 -7.70 5.15
CA LEU A 199 -3.63 -6.32 4.90
C LEU A 199 -3.95 -5.58 6.23
N ALA A 200 -4.46 -6.28 7.24
CA ALA A 200 -4.74 -5.71 8.56
C ALA A 200 -3.47 -5.33 9.33
N ARG A 201 -2.28 -5.80 8.94
CA ARG A 201 -1.00 -5.39 9.55
C ARG A 201 -0.32 -4.24 8.81
N VAL A 202 -0.86 -3.80 7.66
CA VAL A 202 -0.34 -2.65 6.94
C VAL A 202 -0.72 -1.37 7.73
N PRO A 203 0.25 -0.55 8.19
CA PRO A 203 -0.01 0.62 9.03
C PRO A 203 -1.06 1.57 8.44
N TRP A 204 -1.14 1.62 7.11
CA TRP A 204 -2.07 2.47 6.40
C TRP A 204 -3.55 2.23 6.73
N GLN A 205 -3.93 0.98 7.03
CA GLN A 205 -5.32 0.64 7.34
C GLN A 205 -5.76 1.21 8.68
N HIS A 206 -4.83 1.41 9.62
CA HIS A 206 -5.13 1.92 10.97
C HIS A 206 -5.13 3.44 11.07
N HIS A 207 -4.49 4.14 10.14
CA HIS A 207 -4.27 5.59 10.21
C HIS A 207 -5.08 6.39 9.19
N GLN A 208 -6.12 5.81 8.58
CA GLN A 208 -6.92 6.45 7.53
C GLN A 208 -7.40 7.87 7.88
N PRO A 209 -7.92 8.15 9.10
CA PRO A 209 -8.36 9.52 9.45
C PRO A 209 -7.19 10.51 9.49
N VAL A 210 -6.03 10.09 9.99
CA VAL A 210 -4.82 10.93 10.08
C VAL A 210 -4.30 11.27 8.69
N ILE A 211 -4.29 10.27 7.79
CA ILE A 211 -3.86 10.44 6.39
C ILE A 211 -4.78 11.44 5.67
N LEU A 212 -6.10 11.33 5.88
CA LEU A 212 -7.08 12.25 5.30
C LEU A 212 -6.82 13.71 5.72
N VAL A 213 -6.62 13.93 7.02
CA VAL A 213 -6.34 15.27 7.57
C VAL A 213 -5.03 15.82 7.02
N PHE A 214 -3.98 14.99 6.96
CA PHE A 214 -2.69 15.41 6.42
C PHE A 214 -2.77 15.75 4.93
N ALA A 215 -3.50 14.96 4.14
CA ALA A 215 -3.75 15.21 2.73
C ALA A 215 -4.48 16.56 2.53
N MET A 216 -5.52 16.83 3.33
CA MET A 216 -6.22 18.12 3.31
C MET A 216 -5.31 19.29 3.66
N ALA A 217 -4.52 19.15 4.73
CA ALA A 217 -3.58 20.18 5.17
C ALA A 217 -2.54 20.48 4.08
N LEU A 218 -1.95 19.45 3.45
CA LEU A 218 -1.02 19.61 2.35
C LEU A 218 -1.65 20.31 1.15
N PHE A 219 -2.90 19.96 0.79
CA PHE A 219 -3.62 20.63 -0.27
C PHE A 219 -3.81 22.13 0.03
N TRP A 220 -4.21 22.47 1.26
CA TRP A 220 -4.38 23.87 1.66
C TRP A 220 -3.05 24.64 1.67
N LEU A 221 -1.95 24.02 2.12
CA LEU A 221 -0.62 24.63 2.05
C LEU A 221 -0.24 24.97 0.61
N LEU A 222 -0.46 24.05 -0.33
CA LEU A 222 -0.20 24.29 -1.75
C LEU A 222 -1.12 25.36 -2.34
N ALA A 223 -2.39 25.39 -1.94
CA ALA A 223 -3.34 26.41 -2.35
C ALA A 223 -2.94 27.81 -1.87
N VAL A 224 -2.54 27.95 -0.59
CA VAL A 224 -2.06 29.20 0.00
C VAL A 224 -0.77 29.66 -0.66
N PHE A 225 0.19 28.75 -0.83
CA PHE A 225 1.45 29.04 -1.50
C PHE A 225 1.20 29.61 -2.90
N ARG A 226 0.33 28.97 -3.68
CA ARG A 226 -0.05 29.46 -5.01
C ARG A 226 -0.77 30.79 -4.99
N TYR A 227 -1.73 30.94 -4.09
CA TYR A 227 -2.47 32.18 -3.96
C TYR A 227 -1.51 33.36 -3.74
N ARG A 228 -0.53 33.18 -2.86
CA ARG A 228 0.51 34.18 -2.59
C ARG A 228 1.48 34.40 -3.76
N ALA A 229 1.87 33.33 -4.46
CA ALA A 229 2.89 33.40 -5.51
C ALA A 229 2.41 34.07 -6.81
N GLY A 230 1.11 34.04 -7.14
CA GLY A 230 0.67 34.62 -8.43
C GLY A 230 -0.82 34.79 -8.67
N CYS A 231 -1.68 34.39 -7.73
CA CYS A 231 -3.13 34.46 -7.90
C CYS A 231 -3.77 35.59 -7.10
N SER A 232 -3.02 36.22 -6.18
CA SER A 232 -3.51 37.39 -5.46
C SER A 232 -3.77 38.51 -6.46
N PRO A 233 -4.98 39.10 -6.47
CA PRO A 233 -5.25 40.30 -7.25
C PRO A 233 -4.19 41.35 -6.90
N LYS A 234 -3.52 41.93 -7.90
CA LYS A 234 -2.61 43.07 -7.67
C LYS A 234 -3.44 44.21 -7.10
N ARG A 235 -3.24 44.49 -5.81
CA ARG A 235 -3.87 45.59 -5.09
C ARG A 235 -3.17 46.88 -5.52
N GLY A 236 -3.51 47.49 -6.67
CA GLY A 236 -2.91 48.77 -7.03
C GLY A 236 -2.96 49.27 -8.48
N SER A 237 -4.01 49.03 -9.28
CA SER A 237 -4.11 49.70 -10.60
C SER A 237 -5.44 50.40 -10.88
N GLU A 238 -6.26 50.67 -9.86
CA GLU A 238 -7.57 51.35 -10.01
C GLU A 238 -7.56 52.80 -9.46
N ILE A 239 -6.40 53.42 -9.23
CA ILE A 239 -6.35 54.81 -8.69
C ILE A 239 -5.82 55.85 -9.72
N ILE A 240 -5.43 55.49 -10.95
CA ILE A 240 -4.82 56.47 -11.89
C ILE A 240 -5.55 56.55 -13.25
N SER A 241 -6.87 56.59 -13.27
CA SER A 241 -7.60 56.97 -14.49
C SER A 241 -8.83 57.86 -14.22
N ALA A 242 -8.85 58.55 -13.08
CA ALA A 242 -9.87 59.52 -12.74
C ALA A 242 -9.23 60.88 -12.42
N TRP A 243 -8.30 61.33 -13.27
CA TRP A 243 -7.87 62.72 -13.42
C TRP A 243 -7.40 62.94 -14.84
#